data_AF-A0A8D3BX27-F1
#
_entry.id   AF-A0A8D3BX27-F1
#
_cell.length_a   1.000
_cell.length_b   1.000
_cell.length_c   1.000
_cell.angle_alpha   90.00
_cell.angle_beta   90.00
_cell.angle_gamma   90.00
#
_symmetry.space_group_name_H-M   'P 1'
#
loop_
_entity.id
_entity.type
_entity.pdbx_description
1 polymer ?
#
loop_
_entity_poly.entity_id
_entity_poly.type
_entity_poly.pdbx_seq_one_letter_code
_entity_poly.pdbx_strand_id
1 'polypeptide(L)'
;MSGYTPDEKLRLGQLAKLRRQWLKDQELSPREPVVQAKPAGAVAKFWASFLEPKSLWRIYTYKAYTGGVFTLTRLLIPAWIVHYYVKYHVATRPYGIVELKPKLFPGDTILETGEVVQDLPETHGHH
;
A
#
# COMPACT_ATOMS: atom_id res chain seq x y z
N MET A 1 33.92 56.06 -4.30
CA MET A 1 33.37 54.74 -3.92
C MET A 1 33.40 54.65 -2.41
N SER A 2 32.30 55.03 -1.75
CA SER A 2 32.23 55.09 -0.29
C SER A 2 32.10 53.67 0.27
N GLY A 3 33.20 53.16 0.82
CA GLY A 3 33.17 51.95 1.62
C GLY A 3 32.53 52.18 3.00
N TYR A 4 32.40 51.10 3.76
CA TYR A 4 31.89 51.15 5.13
C TYR A 4 32.68 52.12 6.01
N THR A 5 31.94 52.88 6.82
CA THR A 5 32.49 53.70 7.91
C THR A 5 33.17 52.81 8.96
N PRO A 6 34.10 53.34 9.77
CA PRO A 6 34.76 52.56 10.81
C PRO A 6 33.79 51.89 11.79
N ASP A 7 32.70 52.59 12.15
CA ASP A 7 31.68 52.08 13.07
C ASP A 7 30.86 50.95 12.45
N GLU A 8 30.52 51.05 11.16
CA GLU A 8 29.84 49.96 10.44
C GLU A 8 30.71 48.71 10.34
N LYS A 9 32.02 48.89 10.10
CA LYS A 9 32.97 47.76 10.10
C LYS A 9 33.09 47.11 11.48
N LEU A 10 33.16 47.92 12.54
CA LEU A 10 33.18 47.43 13.91
C LEU A 10 31.91 46.65 14.24
N ARG A 11 30.74 47.19 13.89
CA ARG A 11 29.44 46.56 14.09
C ARG A 11 29.31 45.25 13.32
N LEU A 12 29.73 45.20 12.06
CA LEU A 12 29.72 43.98 11.25
C LEU A 12 30.65 42.91 11.84
N GLY A 13 31.82 43.29 12.35
CA GLY A 13 32.72 42.37 13.05
C GLY A 13 32.09 41.77 14.31
N GLN A 14 31.42 42.60 15.10
CA GLN A 14 30.70 42.16 16.31
C GLN A 14 29.55 41.19 15.96
N LEU A 15 28.71 41.53 14.97
CA LEU A 15 27.62 40.68 14.51
C LEU A 15 28.11 39.37 13.91
N ALA A 16 29.20 39.40 13.15
CA ALA A 16 29.80 38.19 12.58
C ALA A 16 30.32 37.24 13.66
N LYS A 17 30.92 37.78 14.74
CA LYS A 17 31.38 36.98 15.88
C LYS A 17 30.19 36.32 16.60
N LEU A 18 29.15 37.09 16.92
CA LEU A 18 27.92 36.56 17.53
C LEU A 18 27.26 35.51 16.65
N ARG A 19 27.20 35.74 15.34
CA ARG A 19 26.63 34.79 14.38
C ARG A 19 27.40 33.48 14.36
N ARG A 20 28.73 33.51 14.39
CA ARG A 20 29.56 32.29 14.44
C ARG A 20 29.35 31.48 15.72
N GLN A 21 29.23 32.16 16.87
CA GLN A 21 28.92 31.50 18.14
C GLN A 21 27.51 30.90 18.13
N TRP A 22 26.51 31.65 17.69
CA TRP A 22 25.16 31.14 17.55
C TRP A 22 25.09 29.90 16.65
N LEU A 23 25.78 29.92 15.49
CA LEU A 23 25.85 28.77 14.59
C LEU A 23 26.54 27.56 15.24
N LYS A 24 27.55 27.80 16.09
CA LYS A 24 28.22 26.76 16.87
C LYS A 24 27.27 26.15 17.90
N ASP A 25 26.46 26.97 18.56
CA ASP A 25 25.49 26.54 19.57
C ASP A 25 24.30 25.76 18.98
N GLN A 26 24.09 25.85 17.66
CA GLN A 26 23.11 25.00 16.94
C GLN A 26 23.65 23.60 16.62
N GLU A 27 24.94 23.33 16.83
CA GLU A 27 25.47 21.97 16.69
C GLU A 27 24.94 21.11 17.85
N LEU A 28 24.02 20.17 17.56
CA LEU A 28 23.51 19.27 18.58
C LEU A 28 24.51 18.18 18.93
N SER A 29 24.59 17.86 20.21
CA SER A 29 25.35 16.72 20.69
C SER A 29 24.63 15.41 20.34
N PRO A 30 25.33 14.29 20.15
CA PRO A 30 24.70 12.99 19.87
C PRO A 30 23.75 12.47 20.97
N ARG A 31 23.72 13.12 22.15
CA ARG A 31 22.94 12.70 23.31
C ARG A 31 21.68 13.54 23.42
N GLU A 32 20.73 13.26 22.54
CA GLU A 32 19.40 13.85 22.63
C GLU A 32 18.53 13.00 23.58
N PRO A 33 17.65 13.63 24.38
CA PRO A 33 16.64 12.88 25.12
C PRO A 33 15.66 12.24 24.13
N VAL A 34 15.84 10.94 23.88
CA VAL A 34 14.94 10.16 23.03
C VAL A 34 13.76 9.64 23.86
N VAL A 35 12.54 9.86 23.38
CA VAL A 35 11.35 9.22 23.96
C VAL A 35 11.49 7.72 23.79
N GLN A 36 11.48 6.98 24.90
CA GLN A 36 11.60 5.53 24.89
C GLN A 36 10.47 4.91 24.06
N ALA A 37 10.83 4.04 23.13
CA ALA A 37 9.86 3.34 22.29
C ALA A 37 8.97 2.44 23.16
N LYS A 38 7.67 2.39 22.85
CA LYS A 38 6.76 1.44 23.49
C LYS A 38 7.28 0.01 23.27
N PRO A 39 7.22 -0.87 24.28
CA PRO A 39 7.72 -2.23 24.13
C PRO A 39 6.95 -2.95 23.03
N ALA A 40 7.69 -3.60 22.13
CA ALA A 40 7.09 -4.41 21.08
C ALA A 40 6.22 -5.54 21.68
N GLY A 41 5.11 -5.87 21.01
CA GLY A 41 4.27 -7.01 21.40
C GLY A 41 5.01 -8.34 21.28
N ALA A 42 4.48 -9.41 21.89
CA ALA A 42 5.16 -10.72 21.95
C ALA A 42 5.54 -11.26 20.56
N VAL A 43 4.64 -11.16 19.57
CA VAL A 43 4.89 -11.60 18.19
C VAL A 43 5.97 -10.76 17.53
N ALA A 44 5.94 -9.43 17.71
CA ALA A 44 6.95 -8.54 17.16
C ALA A 44 8.33 -8.76 17.80
N LYS A 45 8.38 -9.03 19.11
CA LYS A 45 9.60 -9.44 19.82
C LYS A 45 10.15 -10.75 19.29
N PHE A 46 9.30 -11.76 19.13
CA PHE A 46 9.71 -13.05 18.54
C PHE A 46 10.33 -12.86 17.16
N TRP A 47 9.70 -12.11 16.27
CA TRP A 47 10.24 -11.87 14.93
C TRP A 47 11.51 -11.04 14.96
N ALA A 48 11.61 -10.03 15.82
CA ALA A 48 12.85 -9.27 16.00
C ALA A 48 14.01 -10.18 16.44
N SER A 49 13.78 -11.03 17.45
CA SER A 49 14.77 -12.01 17.91
C SER A 49 15.07 -13.08 16.87
N PHE A 50 14.08 -13.55 16.10
CA PHE A 50 14.29 -14.52 15.02
C PHE A 50 15.10 -13.93 13.86
N LEU A 51 15.01 -12.62 13.61
CA LEU A 51 15.78 -11.94 12.56
C LEU A 51 17.23 -11.63 12.96
N GLU A 52 17.60 -11.79 14.23
CA GLU A 52 18.97 -11.72 14.73
C GLU A 52 19.54 -13.14 14.90
N PRO A 53 20.59 -13.59 14.19
CA PRO A 53 21.37 -12.93 13.14
C PRO A 53 20.66 -12.88 11.78
N LYS A 54 20.97 -11.83 11.00
CA LYS A 54 20.36 -11.59 9.69
C LYS A 54 20.89 -12.56 8.63
N SER A 55 20.21 -13.70 8.48
CA SER A 55 20.43 -14.63 7.37
C SER A 55 19.38 -14.43 6.26
N LEU A 56 19.76 -14.75 5.02
CA LEU A 56 18.85 -14.61 3.87
C LEU A 56 17.58 -15.45 4.05
N TRP A 57 17.73 -16.71 4.50
CA TRP A 57 16.60 -17.60 4.80
C TRP A 57 15.61 -16.96 5.79
N ARG A 58 16.10 -16.44 6.92
CA ARG A 58 15.25 -15.83 7.95
C ARG A 58 14.47 -14.62 7.41
N ILE A 59 15.13 -13.81 6.58
CA ILE A 59 14.49 -12.65 5.92
C ILE A 59 13.41 -13.11 4.94
N TYR A 60 13.68 -14.11 4.09
CA TYR A 60 12.69 -14.61 3.14
C TYR A 60 11.49 -15.25 3.85
N THR A 61 11.72 -16.02 4.92
CA THR A 61 10.64 -16.58 5.75
C THR A 61 9.78 -15.48 6.36
N TYR A 62 10.40 -14.44 6.91
CA TYR A 62 9.66 -13.30 7.45
C TYR A 62 8.84 -12.58 6.37
N LYS A 63 9.41 -12.38 5.18
CA LYS A 63 8.69 -11.77 4.03
C LYS A 63 7.49 -12.62 3.59
N ALA A 64 7.64 -13.94 3.53
CA ALA A 64 6.55 -14.84 3.20
C ALA A 64 5.44 -14.78 4.26
N TYR A 65 5.81 -14.75 5.55
CA TYR A 65 4.87 -14.57 6.65
C TYR A 65 4.11 -13.24 6.55
N THR A 66 4.82 -12.11 6.38
CA THR A 66 4.17 -10.79 6.30
C THR A 66 3.27 -10.68 5.07
N GLY A 67 3.71 -11.22 3.92
CA GLY A 67 2.88 -11.34 2.73
C GLY A 67 1.62 -12.17 2.97
N GLY A 68 1.74 -13.32 3.65
CA GLY A 68 0.61 -14.17 4.02
C GLY A 68 -0.39 -13.48 4.95
N VAL A 69 0.10 -12.81 6.00
CA VAL A 69 -0.76 -12.03 6.90
C VAL A 69 -1.48 -10.90 6.16
N PHE A 70 -0.78 -10.20 5.25
CA PHE A 70 -1.39 -9.16 4.42
C PHE A 70 -2.50 -9.74 3.54
N THR A 71 -2.22 -10.82 2.80
CA THR A 71 -3.21 -11.47 1.93
C THR A 71 -4.44 -11.90 2.71
N LEU A 72 -4.26 -12.52 3.88
CA LEU A 72 -5.38 -12.95 4.71
C LEU A 72 -6.21 -11.76 5.21
N THR A 73 -5.55 -10.78 5.82
CA THR A 73 -6.23 -9.68 6.53
C THR A 73 -6.78 -8.60 5.61
N ARG A 74 -6.11 -8.32 4.48
CA ARG A 74 -6.47 -7.23 3.57
C ARG A 74 -7.18 -7.69 2.30
N LEU A 75 -7.08 -8.97 1.93
CA LEU A 75 -7.74 -9.49 0.72
C LEU A 75 -8.82 -10.51 1.07
N LEU A 76 -8.45 -11.64 1.71
CA LEU A 76 -9.37 -12.76 1.89
C LEU A 76 -10.53 -12.44 2.84
N ILE A 77 -10.24 -11.91 4.03
CA ILE A 77 -11.30 -11.59 5.00
C ILE A 77 -12.28 -10.55 4.44
N PRO A 78 -11.84 -9.40 3.88
CA PRO A 78 -12.75 -8.47 3.24
C PRO A 78 -13.53 -9.06 2.07
N ALA A 79 -12.88 -9.86 1.21
CA ALA A 79 -13.55 -10.52 0.09
C ALA A 79 -14.66 -11.47 0.56
N TRP A 80 -14.42 -12.25 1.62
CA TRP A 80 -15.45 -13.10 2.22
C TRP A 80 -16.61 -12.31 2.82
N ILE A 81 -16.32 -11.20 3.50
CA ILE A 81 -17.37 -10.31 4.04
C ILE A 81 -18.22 -9.73 2.92
N VAL A 82 -17.59 -9.20 1.86
CA VAL A 82 -18.30 -8.67 0.69
C VAL A 82 -19.12 -9.76 0.02
N HIS A 83 -18.54 -10.94 -0.21
CA HIS A 83 -19.25 -12.06 -0.82
C HIS A 83 -20.46 -12.48 0.02
N TYR A 84 -20.30 -12.58 1.34
CA TYR A 84 -21.40 -12.89 2.25
C TYR A 84 -22.53 -11.85 2.18
N TYR A 85 -22.15 -10.56 2.18
CA TYR A 85 -23.11 -9.47 2.05
C TYR A 85 -23.86 -9.53 0.72
N VAL A 86 -23.16 -9.68 -0.39
CA VAL A 86 -23.76 -9.80 -1.72
C VAL A 86 -24.72 -11.00 -1.77
N LYS A 87 -24.29 -12.16 -1.27
CA LYS A 87 -25.07 -13.40 -1.30
C LYS A 87 -26.38 -13.31 -0.50
N TYR A 88 -26.35 -12.78 0.72
CA TYR A 88 -27.50 -12.85 1.63
C TYR A 88 -28.30 -11.55 1.76
N HIS A 89 -27.74 -10.40 1.39
CA HIS A 89 -28.39 -9.10 1.55
C HIS A 89 -28.74 -8.43 0.22
N VAL A 90 -27.87 -8.55 -0.78
CA VAL A 90 -28.09 -7.90 -2.09
C VAL A 90 -28.89 -8.80 -3.02
N ALA A 91 -28.46 -10.05 -3.20
CA ALA A 91 -29.11 -11.00 -4.11
C ALA A 91 -30.54 -11.40 -3.66
N THR A 92 -30.84 -11.29 -2.37
CA THR A 92 -32.19 -11.57 -1.82
C THR A 92 -33.19 -10.45 -2.10
N ARG A 93 -32.72 -9.27 -2.54
CA ARG A 93 -33.58 -8.14 -2.90
C ARG A 93 -33.85 -8.15 -4.41
N PRO A 94 -35.11 -7.93 -4.85
CA PRO A 94 -35.41 -7.84 -6.27
C PRO A 94 -34.64 -6.68 -6.89
N TYR A 95 -34.03 -6.92 -8.05
CA TYR A 95 -33.12 -5.98 -8.74
C TYR A 95 -31.92 -5.50 -7.92
N GLY A 96 -31.57 -6.20 -6.82
CA GLY A 96 -30.36 -5.89 -6.06
C GLY A 96 -29.08 -6.15 -6.87
N ILE A 97 -29.12 -7.15 -7.76
CA ILE A 97 -28.09 -7.44 -8.75
C ILE A 97 -28.80 -7.57 -10.10
N VAL A 98 -28.35 -6.80 -11.09
CA VAL A 98 -28.84 -6.87 -12.47
C VAL A 98 -27.65 -7.18 -13.36
N GLU A 99 -27.62 -8.39 -13.89
CA GLU A 99 -26.57 -8.84 -14.80
C GLU A 99 -27.03 -8.71 -16.25
N LEU A 100 -26.08 -8.39 -17.13
CA LEU A 100 -26.30 -8.49 -18.57
C LEU A 100 -26.39 -9.97 -18.94
N LYS A 101 -27.39 -10.32 -19.75
CA LYS A 101 -27.52 -11.68 -20.26
C LYS A 101 -26.26 -12.07 -21.04
N PRO A 102 -25.77 -13.31 -20.90
CA PRO A 102 -24.61 -13.77 -21.64
C PRO A 102 -24.88 -13.71 -23.15
N LYS A 103 -23.82 -13.48 -23.94
CA LYS A 103 -23.91 -13.52 -25.40
C LYS A 103 -24.05 -14.98 -25.83
N LEU A 104 -24.98 -15.24 -26.75
CA LEU A 104 -25.19 -16.53 -27.37
C LEU A 104 -24.65 -16.49 -28.80
N PHE A 105 -23.88 -17.51 -29.16
CA PHE A 105 -23.36 -17.70 -30.50
C PHE A 105 -23.98 -18.94 -31.16
N PRO A 106 -24.00 -18.98 -32.50
CA PRO A 106 -24.41 -20.16 -33.24
C PRO A 106 -23.60 -21.40 -32.82
N GLY A 107 -24.29 -22.52 -32.59
CA GLY A 107 -23.71 -23.76 -32.07
C GLY A 107 -23.60 -23.87 -30.54
N ASP A 108 -23.83 -22.80 -29.79
CA ASP A 108 -23.86 -22.85 -28.32
C ASP A 108 -25.06 -23.68 -27.83
N THR A 109 -24.90 -24.37 -26.70
CA THR A 109 -26.01 -25.08 -26.03
C THR A 109 -26.43 -24.32 -24.77
N ILE A 110 -27.69 -23.93 -24.70
CA ILE A 110 -28.25 -23.27 -23.51
C ILE A 110 -28.36 -24.31 -22.39
N LEU A 111 -27.67 -24.12 -21.27
CA LEU A 111 -27.63 -25.11 -20.19
C LEU A 111 -28.99 -25.35 -19.53
N GLU A 112 -29.82 -24.31 -19.45
CA GLU A 112 -31.13 -24.37 -18.79
C GLU A 112 -32.20 -25.03 -19.67
N THR A 113 -32.12 -24.90 -20.99
CA THR A 113 -33.13 -25.39 -21.94
C THR A 113 -32.66 -26.62 -22.73
N GLY A 114 -31.35 -26.83 -22.85
CA GLY A 114 -30.74 -27.87 -23.70
C GLY A 114 -30.81 -27.57 -25.20
N GLU A 115 -31.32 -26.41 -25.60
CA GLU A 115 -31.44 -25.99 -27.00
C GLU A 115 -30.09 -25.57 -27.56
N VAL A 116 -29.80 -26.04 -28.78
CA VAL A 116 -28.62 -25.62 -29.55
C VAL A 116 -29.00 -24.41 -30.40
N VAL A 117 -28.22 -23.34 -30.28
CA VAL A 117 -28.40 -22.13 -31.07
C VAL A 117 -28.14 -22.45 -32.54
N GLN A 118 -29.07 -22.08 -33.41
CA GLN A 118 -28.97 -22.37 -34.84
C GLN A 118 -27.76 -21.70 -35.48
N ASP A 119 -27.13 -22.42 -36.40
CA ASP A 119 -26.07 -21.90 -37.25
C ASP A 119 -26.56 -20.71 -38.09
N LEU A 120 -25.64 -19.79 -38.38
CA LEU A 120 -25.91 -18.73 -39.33
C LEU A 120 -26.15 -19.35 -40.71
N PRO A 121 -27.07 -18.79 -41.52
CA PRO A 121 -27.30 -19.28 -42.87
C PRO A 121 -25.99 -19.21 -43.68
N GLU A 122 -25.74 -20.22 -44.50
CA GLU A 122 -24.57 -20.24 -45.38
C GLU A 122 -24.62 -19.02 -46.33
N THR A 123 -23.73 -18.06 -46.11
CA THR A 123 -23.54 -16.96 -47.04
C THR A 123 -22.47 -17.35 -48.04
N HIS A 124 -22.81 -17.43 -49.32
CA HIS A 124 -21.82 -17.54 -50.40
C HIS A 124 -21.04 -16.23 -50.47
N GLY A 125 -19.93 -16.16 -49.73
CA GLY A 125 -19.03 -15.02 -49.78
C GLY A 125 -18.40 -14.93 -51.18
N HIS A 126 -18.69 -13.84 -51.89
CA HIS A 126 -17.94 -13.49 -53.09
C HIS A 126 -16.57 -12.93 -52.68
N HIS A 127 -15.55 -13.79 -52.78
CA HIS A 127 -14.16 -13.39 -52.93
C HIS A 127 -13.75 -13.52 -54.39
#